data_AF-A0A973RRA2-F1
#
_entry.id   AF-A0A973RRA2-F1
#
_cell.length_a   1.000
_cell.length_b   1.000
_cell.length_c   1.000
_cell.angle_alpha   90.00
_cell.angle_beta   90.00
_cell.angle_gamma   90.00
#
_symmetry.space_group_name_H-M   'P 1'
#
loop_
_entity.id
_entity.type
_entity.pdbx_description
1 polymer ?
#
loop_
_entity_poly.entity_id
_entity_poly.type
_entity_poly.pdbx_seq_one_letter_code
_entity_poly.pdbx_strand_id
1 'polypeptide(L)'
;EKLNVNQEELTEHLMRRAASSGMSPDQFAQAVVEGGQVPLLVGEVARGKALAVVVESATVKDTNGEVIDLDDEDETESAADVAAEATEAGAGDEDEKTEA
;
A
#
# COMPACT_ATOMS: atom_id res chain seq x y z
N GLU A 1 -16.38 17.00 -1.05
CA GLU A 1 -16.00 17.38 0.32
C GLU A 1 -14.69 18.18 0.36
N LYS A 2 -14.32 18.74 1.52
CA LYS A 2 -12.92 19.02 1.85
C LYS A 2 -12.28 17.73 2.38
N LEU A 3 -11.46 17.10 1.56
CA LEU A 3 -10.64 15.95 1.97
C LEU A 3 -9.53 16.46 2.89
N ASN A 4 -9.76 16.41 4.20
CA ASN A 4 -8.72 16.67 5.18
C ASN A 4 -7.93 15.38 5.41
N VAL A 5 -6.61 15.52 5.52
CA VAL A 5 -5.71 14.42 5.85
C VAL A 5 -5.59 14.34 7.36
N ASN A 6 -5.79 13.15 7.92
CA ASN A 6 -5.64 12.89 9.34
C ASN A 6 -4.21 12.45 9.67
N GLN A 7 -3.79 12.63 10.92
CA GLN A 7 -2.45 12.24 11.38
C GLN A 7 -2.24 10.71 11.28
N GLU A 8 -3.29 9.94 11.56
CA GLU A 8 -3.25 8.48 11.50
C GLU A 8 -2.97 7.97 10.08
N GLU A 9 -3.66 8.51 9.07
CA GLU A 9 -3.44 8.16 7.66
C GLU A 9 -2.06 8.58 7.17
N LEU A 10 -1.57 9.73 7.62
CA LEU A 10 -0.23 10.17 7.29
C LEU A 10 0.81 9.21 7.89
N THR A 11 0.56 8.74 9.11
CA THR A 11 1.42 7.76 9.79
C THR A 11 1.38 6.41 9.07
N GLU A 12 0.20 5.94 8.69
CA GLU A 12 0.04 4.67 7.98
C GLU A 12 0.71 4.71 6.58
N HIS A 13 0.47 5.77 5.82
CA HIS A 13 1.11 5.97 4.51
C HIS A 13 2.64 6.04 4.65
N LEU A 14 3.12 6.71 5.70
CA LEU A 14 4.53 6.77 6.04
C LEU A 14 5.11 5.38 6.35
N MET A 15 4.45 4.59 7.20
CA MET A 15 4.88 3.22 7.50
C MET A 15 4.96 2.36 6.24
N ARG A 16 3.94 2.43 5.38
CA ARG A 16 3.90 1.68 4.12
C ARG A 16 5.04 2.07 3.18
N ARG A 17 5.33 3.37 3.08
CA ARG A 17 6.41 3.90 2.22
C ARG A 17 7.81 3.65 2.79
N ALA A 18 7.94 3.68 4.12
CA ALA A 18 9.18 3.31 4.80
C ALA A 18 9.49 1.82 4.56
N ALA A 19 8.48 0.96 4.70
CA ALA A 19 8.59 -0.48 4.43
C ALA A 19 9.02 -0.77 2.98
N SER A 20 8.41 -0.13 1.99
CA SER A 20 8.80 -0.31 0.58
C SER A 20 10.19 0.24 0.25
N SER A 21 10.65 1.23 1.02
CA SER A 21 12.00 1.79 0.89
C SER A 21 13.06 1.06 1.73
N GLY A 22 12.71 0.02 2.50
CA GLY A 22 13.63 -0.70 3.38
C GLY A 22 14.15 0.11 4.58
N MET A 23 13.48 1.23 4.92
CA MET A 23 13.85 2.11 6.03
C MET A 23 12.90 1.93 7.20
N SER A 24 13.36 2.22 8.43
CA SER A 24 12.44 2.33 9.56
C SER A 24 11.56 3.58 9.40
N PRO A 25 10.33 3.56 9.95
CA PRO A 25 9.42 4.71 9.88
C PRO A 25 10.06 6.00 10.40
N ASP A 26 10.79 5.93 11.53
CA ASP A 26 11.45 7.09 12.13
C ASP A 26 12.53 7.69 11.21
N GLN A 27 13.35 6.83 10.57
CA GLN A 27 14.39 7.28 9.64
C GLN A 27 13.79 7.89 8.38
N PHE A 28 12.72 7.30 7.85
CA PHE A 28 12.02 7.83 6.69
C PHE A 28 11.35 9.17 7.00
N ALA A 29 10.72 9.30 8.17
CA ALA A 29 10.11 10.55 8.64
C ALA A 29 11.14 11.69 8.70
N GLN A 30 12.32 11.41 9.27
CA GLN A 30 13.43 12.37 9.31
C GLN A 30 13.86 12.77 7.90
N ALA A 31 14.12 11.81 7.00
CA ALA A 31 14.52 12.10 5.63
C ALA A 31 13.49 12.95 4.85
N VAL A 32 12.19 12.70 5.06
CA VAL A 32 11.11 13.49 4.44
C VAL A 32 11.06 14.92 4.98
N VAL A 33 11.25 15.11 6.29
CA VAL A 33 11.30 16.44 6.92
C VAL A 33 12.53 17.21 6.46
N GLU A 34 13.71 16.59 6.49
CA GLU A 34 14.97 17.18 6.04
C GLU A 34 14.94 17.52 4.54
N GLY A 35 14.30 16.67 3.74
CA GLY A 35 14.08 16.91 2.32
C GLY A 35 12.98 17.92 2.00
N GLY A 36 12.25 18.44 2.99
CA GLY A 36 11.13 19.35 2.79
C GLY A 36 9.95 18.74 2.03
N GLN A 37 9.84 17.41 2.02
CA GLN A 37 8.86 16.65 1.25
C GLN A 37 7.55 16.40 2.01
N VAL A 38 7.41 16.95 3.23
CA VAL A 38 6.18 16.81 4.04
C VAL A 38 4.92 17.27 3.28
N PRO A 39 4.90 18.42 2.57
CA PRO A 39 3.72 18.84 1.80
C PRO A 39 3.37 17.87 0.67
N LEU A 40 4.38 17.25 0.05
CA LEU A 40 4.19 16.24 -0.98
C LEU A 40 3.55 14.99 -0.39
N LEU A 41 4.04 14.53 0.76
CA LEU A 41 3.49 13.35 1.46
C LEU A 41 2.03 13.56 1.84
N VAL A 42 1.68 14.73 2.38
CA VAL A 42 0.27 15.09 2.67
C VAL A 42 -0.57 15.11 1.40
N GLY A 43 -0.03 15.63 0.29
CA GLY A 43 -0.71 15.63 -1.01
C GLY A 43 -0.94 14.23 -1.58
N GLU A 44 -0.04 13.28 -1.32
CA GLU A 44 -0.21 11.87 -1.70
C GLU A 44 -1.33 11.21 -0.91
N VAL A 45 -1.41 11.44 0.40
CA VAL A 45 -2.51 10.91 1.23
C VAL A 45 -3.85 11.48 0.78
N ALA A 46 -3.92 12.80 0.54
CA ALA A 46 -5.12 13.44 0.02
C ALA A 46 -5.55 12.84 -1.35
N ARG A 47 -4.59 12.52 -2.23
CA ARG A 47 -4.86 11.82 -3.49
C ARG A 47 -5.40 10.42 -3.25
N GLY A 48 -4.80 9.66 -2.34
CA GLY A 48 -5.29 8.32 -1.97
C GLY A 48 -6.74 8.36 -1.52
N LYS A 49 -7.11 9.31 -0.67
CA LYS A 49 -8.50 9.52 -0.23
C LYS A 49 -9.42 9.92 -1.37
N ALA A 50 -8.98 10.82 -2.24
CA ALA A 50 -9.77 11.20 -3.41
C ALA A 50 -10.05 10.00 -4.32
N LEU A 51 -9.07 9.12 -4.51
CA LEU A 51 -9.25 7.90 -5.29
C LEU A 51 -10.21 6.93 -4.61
N ALA A 52 -10.11 6.75 -3.28
CA ALA A 52 -11.04 5.91 -2.53
C ALA A 52 -12.49 6.37 -2.70
N VAL A 53 -12.77 7.67 -2.54
CA VAL A 53 -14.11 8.25 -2.73
C VAL A 53 -14.61 8.08 -4.17
N VAL A 54 -13.72 8.21 -5.16
CA VAL A 54 -14.09 7.99 -6.58
C VAL A 54 -14.40 6.52 -6.85
N VAL A 55 -13.66 5.59 -6.26
CA VAL A 55 -13.89 4.14 -6.41
C VAL A 55 -15.19 3.72 -5.72
N GLU A 56 -15.44 4.21 -4.51
CA GLU A 56 -16.68 3.96 -3.75
C GLU A 56 -17.93 4.45 -4.50
N SER A 57 -17.82 5.52 -5.28
CA SER A 57 -18.94 6.04 -6.09
C SER A 57 -19.02 5.45 -7.50
N ALA A 58 -18.07 4.59 -7.90
CA ALA A 58 -18.02 4.03 -9.24
C ALA A 58 -18.83 2.74 -9.35
N THR A 59 -19.73 2.67 -10.32
CA THR A 59 -20.41 1.41 -10.66
C THR A 59 -19.45 0.48 -11.41
N VAL A 60 -19.07 -0.62 -10.79
CA VAL A 60 -18.24 -1.65 -11.42
C VAL A 60 -19.14 -2.65 -12.15
N LYS A 61 -18.77 -3.00 -13.39
CA LYS A 61 -19.47 -4.02 -14.19
C LYS A 61 -18.49 -5.06 -14.70
N ASP A 62 -18.91 -6.32 -14.71
CA ASP A 62 -18.18 -7.41 -15.35
C ASP A 62 -18.24 -7.28 -16.89
N THR A 63 -17.41 -8.07 -17.58
CA THR A 63 -17.43 -8.38 -19.01
C THR A 63 -18.81 -8.73 -19.55
N ASN A 64 -19.67 -9.38 -18.75
CA ASN A 64 -21.07 -9.67 -19.12
C ASN A 64 -22.05 -8.52 -18.87
N GLY A 65 -21.61 -7.41 -18.26
CA GLY A 65 -22.43 -6.23 -17.97
C GLY A 65 -23.23 -6.29 -16.66
N GLU A 66 -23.06 -7.35 -15.88
CA GLU A 66 -23.57 -7.49 -14.51
C GLU A 66 -22.90 -6.47 -13.59
N VAL A 67 -23.65 -5.82 -12.69
CA VAL A 67 -23.09 -4.89 -11.70
C VAL A 67 -22.46 -5.70 -10.58
N ILE A 68 -21.18 -5.45 -10.30
CA ILE A 68 -20.48 -6.02 -9.16
C ILE A 68 -20.62 -5.01 -8.02
N ASP A 69 -21.22 -5.45 -6.92
CA ASP A 69 -21.25 -4.69 -5.68
C ASP A 69 -19.92 -4.89 -4.94
N LEU A 70 -19.29 -3.79 -4.53
CA LEU A 70 -18.03 -3.79 -3.80
C LEU A 70 -18.22 -3.42 -2.32
N ASP A 71 -19.47 -3.17 -1.91
CA ASP A 71 -19.83 -2.81 -0.52
C ASP A 71 -20.06 -4.03 0.39
N ASP A 72 -20.04 -5.26 -0.15
CA ASP A 72 -20.21 -6.47 0.65
C ASP A 72 -18.95 -6.76 1.49
N GLU A 73 -19.07 -6.53 2.80
CA GLU A 73 -18.05 -6.75 3.84
C GLU A 73 -17.53 -8.21 3.91
N ASP A 74 -18.20 -9.15 3.24
CA ASP A 74 -17.89 -10.60 3.23
C ASP A 74 -16.65 -10.99 2.39
N GLU A 75 -16.12 -10.13 1.50
CA GLU A 75 -14.99 -10.51 0.61
C GLU A 75 -13.58 -10.22 1.18
N THR A 76 -13.47 -9.68 2.40
CA THR A 76 -12.16 -9.39 3.02
C THR A 76 -11.35 -10.65 3.42
N GLU A 77 -11.95 -11.84 3.36
CA GLU A 77 -11.25 -13.11 3.64
C GLU A 77 -10.41 -13.63 2.45
N SER A 78 -10.62 -13.15 1.22
CA SER A 78 -9.98 -13.72 0.02
C SER A 78 -8.57 -13.16 -0.28
N ALA A 79 -8.22 -11.98 0.25
CA ALA A 79 -6.93 -11.34 -0.03
C ALA A 79 -5.72 -12.00 0.68
N ALA A 80 -5.96 -12.86 1.67
CA ALA A 80 -4.92 -13.55 2.42
C ALA A 80 -4.37 -14.80 1.69
N ASP A 81 -5.10 -15.37 0.72
CA ASP A 81 -4.76 -16.66 0.11
C ASP A 81 -3.73 -16.52 -1.04
N VAL A 82 -3.69 -15.36 -1.71
CA VAL A 82 -2.82 -15.14 -2.88
C VAL A 82 -1.33 -15.03 -2.50
N ALA A 83 -1.00 -14.79 -1.22
CA ALA A 83 0.39 -14.70 -0.76
C ALA A 83 1.05 -16.07 -0.49
N ALA A 84 0.29 -17.15 -0.44
CA ALA A 84 0.80 -18.48 -0.06
C ALA A 84 1.33 -19.31 -1.25
N GLU A 85 1.01 -18.96 -2.50
CA GLU A 85 1.35 -19.80 -3.67
C GLU A 85 2.70 -19.46 -4.34
N ALA A 86 3.41 -18.42 -3.88
CA ALA A 86 4.65 -17.93 -4.52
C ALA A 86 5.96 -18.45 -3.92
N THR A 87 5.94 -19.32 -2.89
CA THR A 87 7.14 -19.70 -2.11
C THR A 87 7.70 -21.11 -2.32
N GLU A 88 7.15 -21.93 -3.22
CA GLU A 88 7.66 -23.32 -3.44
C GLU A 88 8.51 -23.54 -4.71
N ALA A 89 9.07 -22.50 -5.33
CA ALA A 89 9.99 -22.67 -6.46
C ALA A 89 11.28 -21.86 -6.30
N GLY A 90 12.15 -22.30 -5.38
CA GLY A 90 13.48 -21.67 -5.24
C GLY A 90 14.36 -22.16 -4.09
N ALA A 91 14.31 -23.44 -3.73
CA ALA A 91 15.33 -24.06 -2.88
C ALA A 91 16.37 -24.74 -3.78
N GLY A 92 17.56 -24.15 -3.91
CA GLY A 92 18.65 -24.70 -4.69
C GLY A 92 19.94 -23.90 -4.53
N ASP A 93 20.85 -24.50 -3.76
CA ASP A 93 22.31 -24.31 -3.73
C ASP A 93 22.90 -23.27 -2.74
N GLU A 94 23.19 -23.81 -1.55
CA GLU A 94 24.33 -23.44 -0.72
C GLU A 94 25.63 -23.75 -1.50
N ASP A 95 26.52 -22.77 -1.72
CA ASP A 95 27.96 -23.06 -1.77
C ASP A 95 28.77 -21.88 -1.21
N GLU A 96 29.33 -22.19 -0.06
CA GLU A 96 30.42 -21.54 0.65
C GLU A 96 31.55 -21.11 -0.30
N LYS A 97 31.98 -19.84 -0.23
CA LYS A 97 33.34 -19.50 -0.67
C LYS A 97 34.04 -18.52 0.27
N THR A 98 34.85 -19.13 1.10
CA THR A 98 36.03 -18.65 1.82
C THR A 98 37.03 -17.92 0.90
N GLU A 99 37.73 -16.95 1.52
CA GLU A 99 39.05 -16.36 1.20
C GLU A 99 39.28 -15.54 -0.09
N ALA A 100 39.71 -14.28 0.10
CA ALA A 100 41.10 -13.85 -0.14
C ALA A 100 41.38 -12.48 0.53
#